data_AF-A0A833W4M6-F1
#
_entry.id   AF-A0A833W4M6-F1
#
_cell.length_a   1.000
_cell.length_b   1.000
_cell.length_c   1.000
_cell.angle_alpha   90.00
_cell.angle_beta   90.00
_cell.angle_gamma   90.00
#
_symmetry.space_group_name_H-M   'P 1'
#
loop_
_entity.id
_entity.type
_entity.pdbx_description
1 polymer ?
#
loop_
_entity_poly.entity_id
_entity_poly.type
_entity_poly.pdbx_seq_one_letter_code
_entity_poly.pdbx_strand_id
1 'polypeptide(L)'
;MWRLPTAVVAPTRTSSRRSLGHLFQHQIIEELPELRSILAVQNLVAKIPEQPKSHCLSKNDAYLQWIEMYRNNNSLNAQSQLNKDVFTAFMKEASEYLQKLEEEAFQGCDKIGMMEDEDICSPKADAFLEVVKLKLSKHMCTEAAASFELLDKDNDGKVHIDEVEKLLQVAAYGNGREWLRSQFHLYDADSDDVVDEAESRLILDSMIATQKAVITEIFATHVDNLPKKHEKLFTKSLSEEDFKSKIPEKVRCVFHFANKLDEDRKTYDWELFENSQKVEFPELHNLLAVYAKGFYDERFTFYERKQEKRSTRNKGLLLAAAIGVGDYVAAVI
;
A
#
# COMPACT_ATOMS: atom_id res chain seq x y z
N MET A 1 -73.82 -19.79 44.51
CA MET A 1 -74.58 -19.90 43.25
C MET A 1 -73.85 -19.08 42.19
N TRP A 2 -73.11 -19.77 41.33
CA TRP A 2 -72.75 -19.44 39.94
C TRP A 2 -72.35 -17.99 39.58
N ARG A 3 -71.03 -17.72 39.53
CA ARG A 3 -70.45 -16.75 38.59
C ARG A 3 -69.94 -17.51 37.36
N LEU A 4 -70.45 -17.14 36.19
CA LEU A 4 -70.01 -17.58 34.87
C LEU A 4 -68.61 -17.01 34.55
N PRO A 5 -67.80 -17.71 33.72
CA PRO A 5 -66.43 -17.33 33.40
C PRO A 5 -66.37 -16.29 32.27
N THR A 6 -65.50 -15.30 32.45
CA THR A 6 -65.09 -14.32 31.44
C THR A 6 -64.23 -14.97 30.37
N ALA A 7 -64.55 -14.66 29.11
CA ALA A 7 -63.88 -15.16 27.93
C ALA A 7 -62.39 -14.79 27.88
N VAL A 8 -61.57 -15.78 27.54
CA VAL A 8 -60.15 -15.65 27.21
C VAL A 8 -60.01 -14.93 25.86
N VAL A 9 -59.37 -13.78 25.85
CA VAL A 9 -58.95 -13.09 24.63
C VAL A 9 -57.70 -13.81 24.07
N ALA A 10 -57.82 -14.41 22.89
CA ALA A 10 -56.69 -14.95 22.15
C ALA A 10 -55.90 -13.82 21.46
N PRO A 11 -54.56 -13.84 21.45
CA PRO A 11 -53.77 -12.86 20.74
C PRO A 11 -53.83 -13.13 19.23
N THR A 12 -54.20 -12.10 18.47
CA THR A 12 -54.14 -12.06 17.01
C THR A 12 -52.69 -12.17 16.55
N ARG A 13 -52.31 -13.32 15.99
CA ARG A 13 -51.07 -13.49 15.22
C ARG A 13 -51.17 -12.63 13.96
N THR A 14 -50.54 -11.46 13.97
CA THR A 14 -50.20 -10.72 12.75
C THR A 14 -49.10 -11.48 12.04
N SER A 15 -49.48 -12.23 11.00
CA SER A 15 -48.54 -12.81 10.04
C SER A 15 -47.81 -11.66 9.34
N SER A 16 -46.55 -11.44 9.69
CA SER A 16 -45.69 -10.55 8.91
C SER A 16 -45.50 -11.15 7.52
N ARG A 17 -46.14 -10.55 6.52
CA ARG A 17 -45.76 -10.70 5.12
C ARG A 17 -44.33 -10.17 5.00
N ARG A 18 -43.34 -11.05 5.19
CA ARG A 18 -41.97 -10.80 4.73
C ARG A 18 -42.08 -10.64 3.21
N SER A 19 -42.01 -9.39 2.74
CA SER A 19 -42.08 -9.13 1.31
C SER A 19 -40.89 -9.82 0.63
N LEU A 20 -41.16 -10.48 -0.49
CA LEU A 20 -40.12 -11.06 -1.35
C LEU A 20 -39.20 -9.97 -1.94
N GLY A 21 -39.50 -8.68 -1.72
CA GLY A 21 -38.71 -7.54 -2.21
C GLY A 21 -37.27 -7.52 -1.68
N HIS A 22 -37.02 -8.00 -0.46
CA HIS A 22 -35.66 -8.09 0.08
C HIS A 22 -34.79 -9.13 -0.66
N LEU A 23 -35.38 -10.10 -1.38
CA LEU A 23 -34.61 -11.05 -2.20
C LEU A 23 -34.06 -10.41 -3.48
N PHE A 24 -34.55 -9.23 -3.85
CA PHE A 24 -34.23 -8.53 -5.10
C PHE A 24 -33.56 -7.18 -4.89
N GLN A 25 -33.31 -6.75 -3.65
CA GLN A 25 -32.54 -5.54 -3.38
C GLN A 25 -31.12 -5.74 -3.91
N HIS A 26 -30.84 -5.12 -5.06
CA HIS A 26 -29.50 -4.97 -5.59
C HIS A 26 -28.82 -3.99 -4.64
N GLN A 27 -27.99 -4.52 -3.75
CA GLN A 27 -27.07 -3.65 -3.02
C GLN A 27 -26.13 -3.04 -4.04
N ILE A 28 -26.06 -1.71 -4.09
CA ILE A 28 -25.14 -1.00 -4.97
C ILE A 28 -23.74 -1.41 -4.52
N ILE A 29 -22.94 -1.97 -5.42
CA ILE A 29 -21.61 -2.54 -5.11
C ILE A 29 -20.74 -1.47 -4.43
N GLU A 30 -20.80 -0.23 -4.92
CA GLU A 30 -20.09 0.95 -4.39
C GLU A 30 -20.48 1.33 -2.96
N GLU A 31 -21.62 0.86 -2.46
CA GLU A 31 -22.06 1.11 -1.09
C GLU A 31 -21.61 0.04 -0.09
N LEU A 32 -20.90 -0.99 -0.56
CA LEU A 32 -20.36 -2.00 0.33
C LEU A 32 -19.31 -1.36 1.26
N PRO A 33 -19.41 -1.54 2.60
CA PRO A 33 -18.49 -0.93 3.55
C PRO A 33 -17.02 -1.24 3.26
N GLU A 34 -16.74 -2.48 2.84
CA GLU A 34 -15.39 -2.89 2.40
C GLU A 34 -14.89 -2.05 1.21
N LEU A 35 -15.70 -1.90 0.15
CA LEU A 35 -15.28 -1.18 -1.05
C LEU A 35 -15.13 0.32 -0.80
N ARG A 36 -15.97 0.90 0.05
CA ARG A 36 -15.83 2.31 0.45
C ARG A 36 -14.55 2.58 1.23
N SER A 37 -14.17 1.69 2.15
CA SER A 37 -12.89 1.82 2.87
C SER A 37 -11.67 1.65 1.94
N ILE A 38 -11.74 0.72 0.98
CA ILE A 38 -10.69 0.56 -0.03
C ILE A 38 -10.61 1.78 -0.96
N LEU A 39 -11.76 2.31 -1.39
CA LEU A 39 -11.83 3.51 -2.23
C LEU A 39 -11.27 4.75 -1.51
N ALA A 40 -11.52 4.87 -0.20
CA ALA A 40 -10.92 5.94 0.61
C ALA A 40 -9.39 5.85 0.61
N VAL A 41 -8.81 4.65 0.81
CA VAL A 41 -7.35 4.44 0.67
C VAL A 41 -6.88 4.82 -0.72
N GLN A 42 -7.55 4.36 -1.78
CA GLN A 42 -7.18 4.67 -3.17
C GLN A 42 -7.15 6.18 -3.41
N ASN A 43 -8.19 6.90 -2.99
CA ASN A 43 -8.29 8.35 -3.19
C ASN A 43 -7.23 9.11 -2.39
N LEU A 44 -6.93 8.67 -1.16
CA LEU A 44 -5.88 9.28 -0.34
C LEU A 44 -4.49 9.03 -0.93
N VAL A 45 -4.19 7.78 -1.28
CA VAL A 45 -2.88 7.42 -1.84
C VAL A 45 -2.69 8.05 -3.23
N ALA A 46 -3.75 8.24 -4.02
CA ALA A 46 -3.68 8.97 -5.29
C ALA A 46 -3.33 10.46 -5.12
N LYS A 47 -3.44 11.04 -3.91
CA LYS A 47 -2.97 12.39 -3.57
C LYS A 47 -1.50 12.46 -3.15
N ILE A 48 -0.80 11.34 -3.14
CA ILE A 48 0.62 11.26 -2.80
C ILE A 48 1.60 11.60 -3.97
N PRO A 49 1.24 12.12 -5.17
CA PRO A 49 2.24 12.21 -6.22
C PRO A 49 3.21 13.41 -6.09
N GLU A 50 4.47 13.09 -6.42
CA GLU A 50 5.70 13.88 -6.57
C GLU A 50 6.49 14.35 -5.34
N GLN A 51 5.88 14.60 -4.17
CA GLN A 51 6.67 15.03 -2.99
C GLN A 51 6.22 14.37 -1.68
N PRO A 52 6.85 13.24 -1.29
CA PRO A 52 6.57 12.51 -0.04
C PRO A 52 7.15 13.20 1.19
N LYS A 53 7.41 14.51 1.14
CA LYS A 53 7.95 15.22 2.30
C LYS A 53 6.88 15.29 3.38
N SER A 54 7.10 14.59 4.49
CA SER A 54 6.26 14.73 5.67
C SER A 54 6.50 16.11 6.25
N HIS A 55 5.41 16.86 6.46
CA HIS A 55 5.45 18.10 7.21
C HIS A 55 5.99 17.84 8.64
N CYS A 56 5.65 16.71 9.25
CA CYS A 56 6.14 16.39 10.60
C CYS A 56 7.67 16.28 10.66
N LEU A 57 8.30 15.76 9.60
CA LEU A 57 9.75 15.68 9.49
C LEU A 57 10.37 17.04 9.13
N SER A 58 9.70 17.82 8.27
CA SER A 58 10.20 19.14 7.83
C SER A 58 9.97 20.26 8.87
N LYS A 59 9.10 20.03 9.86
CA LYS A 59 8.84 21.01 10.92
C LYS A 59 10.07 21.09 11.82
N ASN A 60 10.78 22.22 11.73
CA ASN A 60 11.98 22.54 12.51
C ASN A 60 13.14 21.55 12.33
N ASP A 61 13.21 20.84 11.19
CA ASP A 61 14.25 19.83 10.96
C ASP A 61 14.35 18.79 12.09
N ALA A 62 13.21 18.42 12.68
CA ALA A 62 13.14 17.60 13.89
C ALA A 62 13.87 16.25 13.74
N TYR A 63 13.89 15.67 12.53
CA TYR A 63 14.60 14.43 12.26
C TYR A 63 16.12 14.64 12.16
N LEU A 64 16.58 15.72 11.53
CA LEU A 64 18.01 16.07 11.50
C LEU A 64 18.53 16.38 12.91
N GLN A 65 17.77 17.15 13.70
CA GLN A 65 18.09 17.43 15.09
C GLN A 65 18.14 16.14 15.92
N TRP A 66 17.23 15.21 15.69
CA TRP A 66 17.26 13.90 16.33
C TRP A 66 18.52 13.10 15.96
N ILE A 67 18.92 13.08 14.67
CA ILE A 67 20.17 12.43 14.21
C ILE A 67 21.38 13.04 14.94
N GLU A 68 21.48 14.36 14.98
CA GLU A 68 22.57 15.06 15.68
C GLU A 68 22.59 14.74 17.18
N MET A 69 21.43 14.73 17.83
CA MET A 69 21.30 14.36 19.24
C MET A 69 21.71 12.90 19.48
N TYR A 70 21.30 11.98 18.61
CA TYR A 70 21.69 10.58 18.70
C TYR A 70 23.21 10.41 18.60
N ARG A 71 23.87 11.13 17.68
CA ARG A 71 25.33 11.12 17.55
C ARG A 71 26.04 11.66 18.77
N ASN A 72 25.55 12.78 19.32
CA ASN A 72 26.09 13.38 20.54
C ASN A 72 26.00 12.40 21.72
N ASN A 73 24.84 11.77 21.90
CA ASN A 73 24.59 10.88 23.03
C ASN A 73 25.37 9.55 22.94
N ASN A 74 25.59 9.04 21.73
CA ASN A 74 26.31 7.78 21.50
C ASN A 74 27.80 7.98 21.18
N SER A 75 28.34 9.20 21.34
CA SER A 75 29.74 9.54 21.04
C SER A 75 30.18 9.21 19.61
N LEU A 76 29.24 9.23 18.65
CA LEU A 76 29.51 8.92 17.24
C LEU A 76 30.14 10.10 16.48
N ASN A 77 30.18 11.30 17.07
CA ASN A 77 30.84 12.46 16.45
C ASN A 77 32.34 12.28 16.21
N ALA A 78 32.99 11.45 17.03
CA ALA A 78 34.41 11.14 16.88
C ALA A 78 34.67 9.95 15.95
N GLN A 79 33.62 9.28 15.47
CA GLN A 79 33.72 8.09 14.63
C GLN A 79 33.43 8.48 13.17
N SER A 80 34.36 8.14 12.27
CA SER A 80 34.16 8.28 10.81
C SER A 80 33.49 7.05 10.19
N GLN A 81 33.49 5.93 10.92
CA GLN A 81 33.01 4.63 10.46
C GLN A 81 32.21 3.93 11.58
N LEU A 82 31.16 3.21 11.20
CA LEU A 82 30.29 2.44 12.08
C LEU A 82 30.48 0.95 11.78
N ASN A 83 30.64 0.11 12.81
CA ASN A 83 30.59 -1.34 12.63
C ASN A 83 29.12 -1.82 12.48
N LYS A 84 28.93 -3.09 12.09
CA LYS A 84 27.60 -3.69 11.90
C LYS A 84 26.66 -3.55 13.10
N ASP A 85 27.15 -3.74 14.32
CA ASP A 85 26.33 -3.66 15.53
C ASP A 85 25.86 -2.23 15.82
N VAL A 86 26.74 -1.24 15.66
CA VAL A 86 26.41 0.18 15.87
C VAL A 86 25.50 0.68 14.74
N PHE A 87 25.75 0.26 13.50
CA PHE A 87 24.89 0.58 12.36
C PHE A 87 23.47 0.05 12.57
N THR A 88 23.31 -1.23 12.90
CA THR A 88 22.00 -1.85 13.10
C THR A 88 21.25 -1.22 14.27
N ALA A 89 21.94 -0.88 15.36
CA ALA A 89 21.36 -0.12 16.47
C ALA A 89 20.88 1.27 16.02
N PHE A 90 21.69 2.00 15.24
CA PHE A 90 21.33 3.33 14.74
C PHE A 90 20.10 3.30 13.83
N MET A 91 20.06 2.38 12.87
CA MET A 91 18.90 2.23 11.97
C MET A 91 17.63 1.81 12.71
N LYS A 92 17.76 0.99 13.76
CA LYS A 92 16.65 0.58 14.61
C LYS A 92 16.07 1.77 15.38
N GLU A 93 16.91 2.55 16.04
CA GLU A 93 16.51 3.74 16.79
C GLU A 93 15.88 4.80 15.87
N ALA A 94 16.39 4.95 14.64
CA ALA A 94 15.79 5.82 13.63
C ALA A 94 14.38 5.35 13.25
N SER A 95 14.19 4.04 13.07
CA SER A 95 12.88 3.46 12.76
C SER A 95 11.90 3.59 13.93
N GLU A 96 12.37 3.44 15.18
CA GLU A 96 11.56 3.65 16.40
C GLU A 96 11.16 5.12 16.57
N TYR A 97 12.05 6.07 16.26
CA TYR A 97 11.72 7.49 16.27
C TYR A 97 10.65 7.84 15.23
N LEU A 98 10.77 7.31 14.00
CA LEU A 98 9.75 7.48 12.96
C LEU A 98 8.41 6.87 13.36
N GLN A 99 8.42 5.71 14.01
CA GLN A 99 7.20 5.10 14.55
C GLN A 99 6.54 5.97 15.62
N LYS A 100 7.32 6.58 16.51
CA LYS A 100 6.77 7.50 17.51
C LYS A 100 6.11 8.73 16.85
N LEU A 101 6.75 9.31 15.85
CA LEU A 101 6.16 10.41 15.07
C LEU A 101 4.91 9.98 14.32
N GLU A 102 4.88 8.75 13.81
CA GLU A 102 3.71 8.14 13.17
C GLU A 102 2.53 8.09 14.16
N GLU A 103 2.76 7.59 15.38
CA GLU A 103 1.76 7.51 16.44
C GLU A 103 1.26 8.89 16.89
N GLU A 104 2.15 9.88 16.99
CA GLU A 104 1.80 11.27 17.31
C GLU A 104 0.99 11.94 16.19
N ALA A 105 1.38 11.76 14.93
CA ALA A 105 0.66 12.29 13.76
C ALA A 105 -0.74 11.68 13.62
N PHE A 106 -0.93 10.45 14.13
CA PHE A 106 -2.21 9.75 14.09
C PHE A 106 -3.10 9.99 15.32
N GLN A 107 -2.66 10.78 16.32
CA GLN A 107 -3.47 11.08 17.50
C GLN A 107 -4.81 11.75 17.12
N GLY A 108 -5.90 11.00 17.28
CA GLY A 108 -7.28 11.46 17.04
C GLY A 108 -7.96 10.88 15.80
N CYS A 109 -7.26 10.08 14.99
CA CYS A 109 -7.84 9.34 13.87
C CYS A 109 -7.62 7.84 14.07
N ASP A 110 -8.61 7.08 14.54
CA ASP A 110 -8.38 5.66 14.83
C ASP A 110 -8.05 4.82 13.58
N LYS A 111 -8.71 5.08 12.43
CA LYS A 111 -8.53 4.37 11.14
C LYS A 111 -9.01 5.19 9.94
N ILE A 112 -8.60 4.80 8.72
CA ILE A 112 -9.31 5.23 7.50
C ILE A 112 -10.64 4.48 7.44
N GLY A 113 -11.63 5.05 8.12
CA GLY A 113 -13.00 4.62 7.96
C GLY A 113 -13.53 4.92 6.55
N MET A 114 -14.83 4.78 6.39
CA MET A 114 -15.52 5.28 5.20
C MET A 114 -15.35 6.81 5.18
N MET A 115 -14.64 7.33 4.18
CA MET A 115 -14.57 8.78 3.91
C MET A 115 -15.56 9.10 2.81
N GLU A 116 -16.40 10.13 3.02
CA GLU A 116 -17.20 10.68 1.94
C GLU A 116 -16.34 11.57 1.05
N ASP A 117 -16.79 11.89 -0.16
CA ASP A 117 -16.03 12.71 -1.10
C ASP A 117 -15.69 14.10 -0.51
N GLU A 118 -16.52 14.59 0.40
CA GLU A 118 -16.35 15.84 1.15
C GLU A 118 -15.21 15.75 2.20
N ASP A 119 -14.95 14.57 2.75
CA ASP A 119 -13.90 14.32 3.74
C ASP A 119 -12.51 14.19 3.11
N ILE A 120 -12.44 13.97 1.79
CA ILE A 120 -11.17 13.79 1.07
C ILE A 120 -10.31 15.06 1.13
N CYS A 121 -10.90 16.25 1.29
CA CYS A 121 -10.21 17.53 1.45
C CYS A 121 -10.22 18.06 2.89
N SER A 122 -10.45 17.19 3.87
CA SER A 122 -10.50 17.55 5.29
C SER A 122 -9.12 17.50 5.95
N PRO A 123 -8.94 18.18 7.11
CA PRO A 123 -7.72 18.04 7.94
C PRO A 123 -7.41 16.60 8.35
N LYS A 124 -8.42 15.72 8.36
CA LYS A 124 -8.27 14.28 8.64
C LYS A 124 -7.60 13.55 7.48
N ALA A 125 -7.89 13.92 6.23
CA ALA A 125 -7.19 13.40 5.06
C ALA A 125 -5.72 13.83 5.07
N ASP A 126 -5.43 15.08 5.45
CA ASP A 126 -4.06 15.59 5.56
C ASP A 126 -3.26 14.85 6.64
N ALA A 127 -3.85 14.60 7.82
CA ALA A 127 -3.21 13.81 8.87
C ALA A 127 -2.92 12.37 8.40
N PHE A 128 -3.83 11.77 7.63
CA PHE A 128 -3.60 10.44 7.06
C PHE A 128 -2.47 10.43 6.02
N LEU A 129 -2.42 11.43 5.14
CA LEU A 129 -1.32 11.59 4.18
C LEU A 129 0.03 11.70 4.90
N GLU A 130 0.09 12.43 6.00
CA GLU A 130 1.29 12.53 6.83
C GLU A 130 1.72 11.18 7.41
N VAL A 131 0.78 10.38 7.90
CA VAL A 131 1.07 9.01 8.37
C VAL A 131 1.57 8.11 7.26
N VAL A 132 1.01 8.17 6.05
CA VAL A 132 1.51 7.37 4.92
C VAL A 132 2.95 7.76 4.56
N LYS A 133 3.27 9.05 4.57
CA LYS A 133 4.65 9.52 4.32
C LYS A 133 5.60 9.02 5.41
N LEU A 134 5.23 9.11 6.69
CA LEU A 134 6.03 8.59 7.81
C LEU A 134 6.22 7.07 7.71
N LYS A 135 5.18 6.32 7.35
CA LYS A 135 5.28 4.87 7.08
C LYS A 135 6.24 4.58 5.94
N LEU A 136 6.20 5.33 4.85
CA LEU A 136 7.13 5.18 3.73
C LEU A 136 8.57 5.37 4.20
N SER A 137 8.86 6.48 4.91
CA SER A 137 10.18 6.74 5.50
C SER A 137 10.66 5.65 6.45
N LYS A 138 9.76 5.11 7.28
CA LYS A 138 10.06 3.99 8.20
C LYS A 138 10.47 2.73 7.45
N HIS A 139 9.74 2.36 6.40
CA HIS A 139 10.08 1.20 5.58
C HIS A 139 11.38 1.39 4.81
N MET A 140 11.64 2.58 4.28
CA MET A 140 12.92 2.93 3.66
C MET A 140 14.10 2.78 4.64
N CYS A 141 13.93 3.21 5.90
CA CYS A 141 14.95 3.01 6.94
C CYS A 141 15.14 1.52 7.30
N THR A 142 14.05 0.75 7.33
CA THR A 142 14.09 -0.69 7.62
C THR A 142 14.82 -1.45 6.51
N GLU A 143 14.56 -1.10 5.25
CA GLU A 143 15.26 -1.66 4.09
C GLU A 143 16.74 -1.31 4.13
N ALA A 144 17.07 -0.03 4.37
CA ALA A 144 18.44 0.44 4.53
C ALA A 144 19.21 -0.32 5.64
N ALA A 145 18.54 -0.74 6.71
CA ALA A 145 19.15 -1.55 7.76
C ALA A 145 19.61 -2.94 7.27
N ALA A 146 18.92 -3.49 6.26
CA ALA A 146 19.31 -4.74 5.62
C ALA A 146 20.45 -4.56 4.59
N SER A 147 20.71 -3.33 4.16
CA SER A 147 21.71 -2.98 3.15
C SER A 147 23.12 -2.74 3.69
N PHE A 148 23.44 -3.16 4.92
CA PHE A 148 24.78 -2.99 5.50
C PHE A 148 25.87 -3.57 4.59
N GLU A 149 25.65 -4.76 4.04
CA GLU A 149 26.61 -5.45 3.17
C GLU A 149 26.78 -4.75 1.82
N LEU A 150 25.82 -3.92 1.41
CA LEU A 150 25.92 -3.09 0.21
C LEU A 150 26.67 -1.78 0.48
N LEU A 151 26.60 -1.27 1.71
CA LEU A 151 27.35 -0.09 2.15
C LEU A 151 28.83 -0.42 2.48
N ASP A 152 29.12 -1.64 2.94
CA ASP A 152 30.45 -2.13 3.28
C ASP A 152 31.23 -2.57 2.01
N LYS A 153 31.49 -1.62 1.10
CA LYS A 153 32.05 -1.91 -0.24
C LYS A 153 33.43 -2.56 -0.18
N ASP A 154 34.26 -2.21 0.80
CA ASP A 154 35.60 -2.77 0.98
C ASP A 154 35.62 -4.06 1.83
N ASN A 155 34.45 -4.50 2.32
CA ASN A 155 34.26 -5.65 3.20
C ASN A 155 35.14 -5.56 4.47
N ASP A 156 35.40 -4.34 4.97
CA ASP A 156 36.16 -4.11 6.20
C ASP A 156 35.31 -4.28 7.47
N GLY A 157 34.00 -4.53 7.30
CA GLY A 157 33.03 -4.70 8.37
C GLY A 157 32.53 -3.37 8.94
N LYS A 158 32.73 -2.26 8.20
CA LYS A 158 32.33 -0.92 8.62
C LYS A 158 31.77 -0.10 7.46
N VAL A 159 31.00 0.91 7.82
CA VAL A 159 30.37 1.83 6.86
C VAL A 159 30.60 3.26 7.27
N HIS A 160 30.74 4.18 6.32
CA HIS A 160 30.96 5.59 6.63
C HIS A 160 29.70 6.24 7.21
N ILE A 161 29.85 6.95 8.33
CA ILE A 161 28.72 7.60 9.00
C ILE A 161 28.00 8.60 8.08
N ASP A 162 28.76 9.30 7.23
CA ASP A 162 28.21 10.29 6.28
C ASP A 162 27.31 9.63 5.22
N GLU A 163 27.56 8.38 4.84
CA GLU A 163 26.73 7.63 3.89
C GLU A 163 25.43 7.17 4.55
N VAL A 164 25.51 6.72 5.80
CA VAL A 164 24.34 6.35 6.60
C VAL A 164 23.45 7.57 6.84
N GLU A 165 24.03 8.73 7.16
CA GLU A 165 23.26 9.97 7.34
C GLU A 165 22.57 10.40 6.06
N LYS A 166 23.27 10.38 4.91
CA LYS A 166 22.65 10.68 3.61
C LYS A 166 21.49 9.74 3.33
N LEU A 167 21.65 8.44 3.61
CA LEU A 167 20.60 7.44 3.40
C LEU A 167 19.37 7.72 4.29
N LEU A 168 19.58 8.05 5.58
CA LEU A 168 18.51 8.43 6.50
C LEU A 168 17.84 9.74 6.09
N GLN A 169 18.60 10.71 5.61
CA GLN A 169 18.08 11.98 5.11
C GLN A 169 17.21 11.78 3.87
N VAL A 170 17.65 10.95 2.92
CA VAL A 170 16.84 10.62 1.74
C VAL A 170 15.60 9.81 2.15
N ALA A 171 15.69 8.92 3.13
CA ALA A 171 14.52 8.20 3.64
C ALA A 171 13.48 9.15 4.27
N ALA A 172 13.91 10.19 4.96
CA ALA A 172 13.03 11.15 5.65
C ALA A 172 12.53 12.29 4.76
N TYR A 173 13.38 12.80 3.87
CA TYR A 173 13.15 14.05 3.12
C TYR A 173 13.24 13.89 1.61
N GLY A 174 13.74 12.74 1.15
CA GLY A 174 13.98 12.48 -0.26
C GLY A 174 12.69 12.43 -1.07
N ASN A 175 12.71 13.03 -2.25
CA ASN A 175 11.71 12.75 -3.27
C ASN A 175 12.01 11.41 -3.99
N GLY A 176 11.08 10.94 -4.84
CA GLY A 176 11.26 9.66 -5.54
C GLY A 176 12.56 9.55 -6.35
N ARG A 177 13.02 10.66 -6.95
CA ARG A 177 14.28 10.74 -7.70
C ARG A 177 15.49 10.69 -6.76
N GLU A 178 15.45 11.40 -5.64
CA GLU A 178 16.52 11.35 -4.62
C GLU A 178 16.64 9.95 -4.03
N TRP A 179 15.51 9.26 -3.82
CA TRP A 179 15.53 7.85 -3.42
C TRP A 179 16.13 6.95 -4.50
N LEU A 180 15.70 7.08 -5.76
CA LEU A 180 16.30 6.33 -6.88
C LEU A 180 17.80 6.57 -6.98
N ARG A 181 18.24 7.82 -6.77
CA ARG A 181 19.66 8.17 -6.76
C ARG A 181 20.40 7.53 -5.60
N SER A 182 19.83 7.57 -4.40
CA SER A 182 20.43 6.91 -3.23
C SER A 182 20.55 5.39 -3.45
N GLN A 183 19.54 4.76 -4.05
CA GLN A 183 19.57 3.34 -4.37
C GLN A 183 20.60 3.03 -5.47
N PHE A 184 20.75 3.89 -6.46
CA PHE A 184 21.82 3.76 -7.47
C PHE A 184 23.21 3.72 -6.81
N HIS A 185 23.52 4.65 -5.91
CA HIS A 185 24.85 4.69 -5.25
C HIS A 185 25.06 3.51 -4.28
N LEU A 186 23.97 2.98 -3.73
CA LEU A 186 23.97 1.85 -2.80
C LEU A 186 24.24 0.52 -3.51
N TYR A 187 23.69 0.34 -4.72
CA TYR A 187 23.80 -0.90 -5.49
C TYR A 187 24.92 -0.88 -6.52
N ASP A 188 25.50 0.28 -6.82
CA ASP A 188 26.76 0.42 -7.56
C ASP A 188 27.90 -0.18 -6.72
N ALA A 189 28.19 -1.46 -6.97
CA ALA A 189 29.07 -2.24 -6.11
C ALA A 189 30.54 -1.89 -6.31
N ASP A 190 30.94 -1.52 -7.53
CA ASP A 190 32.33 -1.21 -7.88
C ASP A 190 32.65 0.30 -7.84
N SER A 191 31.63 1.14 -7.56
CA SER A 191 31.74 2.60 -7.46
C SER A 191 32.26 3.23 -8.74
N ASP A 192 31.91 2.65 -9.89
CA ASP A 192 32.31 3.16 -11.20
C ASP A 192 31.35 4.26 -11.72
N ASP A 193 30.32 4.62 -10.92
CA ASP A 193 29.21 5.52 -11.27
C ASP A 193 28.36 4.99 -12.44
N VAL A 194 28.42 3.69 -12.69
CA VAL A 194 27.73 2.98 -13.76
C VAL A 194 26.97 1.78 -13.16
N VAL A 195 25.89 1.35 -13.82
CA VAL A 195 25.04 0.26 -13.34
C VAL A 195 24.83 -0.79 -14.43
N ASP A 196 24.99 -2.06 -14.07
CA ASP A 196 24.76 -3.22 -14.94
C ASP A 196 23.31 -3.75 -14.90
N GLU A 197 23.03 -4.87 -15.59
CA GLU A 197 21.68 -5.45 -15.65
C GLU A 197 21.20 -5.98 -14.30
N ALA A 198 22.10 -6.58 -13.53
CA ALA A 198 21.78 -7.14 -12.24
C ALA A 198 21.54 -6.02 -11.22
N GLU A 199 22.40 -5.02 -11.18
CA GLU A 199 22.30 -3.86 -10.30
C GLU A 199 21.05 -3.02 -10.60
N SER A 200 20.78 -2.72 -11.89
CA SER A 200 19.57 -2.01 -12.32
C SER A 200 18.30 -2.70 -11.84
N ARG A 201 18.27 -4.03 -11.96
CA ARG A 201 17.16 -4.84 -11.48
C ARG A 201 17.01 -4.78 -9.97
N LEU A 202 18.11 -4.92 -9.22
CA LEU A 202 18.11 -4.88 -7.76
C LEU A 202 17.60 -3.54 -7.22
N ILE A 203 18.04 -2.42 -7.81
CA ILE A 203 17.58 -1.06 -7.46
C ILE A 203 16.05 -0.96 -7.57
N LEU A 204 15.50 -1.37 -8.72
CA LEU A 204 14.07 -1.28 -8.97
C LEU A 204 13.27 -2.25 -8.08
N ASP A 205 13.75 -3.48 -7.91
CA ASP A 205 13.13 -4.49 -7.06
C ASP A 205 13.09 -4.04 -5.58
N SER A 206 14.15 -3.37 -5.10
CA SER A 206 14.20 -2.74 -3.76
C SER A 206 13.07 -1.72 -3.58
N MET A 207 12.98 -0.73 -4.48
CA MET A 207 11.95 0.31 -4.43
C MET A 207 10.52 -0.25 -4.53
N ILE A 208 10.33 -1.29 -5.34
CA ILE A 208 9.05 -2.00 -5.45
C ILE A 208 8.71 -2.70 -4.14
N ALA A 209 9.69 -3.38 -3.51
CA ALA A 209 9.49 -4.11 -2.26
C ALA A 209 9.09 -3.18 -1.12
N THR A 210 9.74 -2.03 -0.96
CA THR A 210 9.36 -1.02 0.04
C THR A 210 7.93 -0.53 -0.15
N GLN A 211 7.53 -0.18 -1.39
CA GLN A 211 6.16 0.27 -1.64
C GLN A 211 5.13 -0.84 -1.42
N LYS A 212 5.47 -2.10 -1.71
CA LYS A 212 4.62 -3.26 -1.39
C LYS A 212 4.44 -3.46 0.11
N ALA A 213 5.50 -3.29 0.90
CA ALA A 213 5.44 -3.40 2.35
C ALA A 213 4.54 -2.30 2.94
N VAL A 214 4.72 -1.06 2.49
CA VAL A 214 3.91 0.10 2.92
C VAL A 214 2.44 -0.10 2.61
N ILE A 215 2.07 -0.45 1.37
CA ILE A 215 0.66 -0.63 1.01
C ILE A 215 0.03 -1.81 1.78
N THR A 216 0.79 -2.87 2.00
CA THR A 216 0.33 -4.01 2.81
C THR A 216 0.03 -3.60 4.25
N GLU A 217 0.92 -2.82 4.87
CA GLU A 217 0.68 -2.29 6.20
C GLU A 217 -0.54 -1.37 6.23
N ILE A 218 -0.68 -0.46 5.26
CA ILE A 218 -1.84 0.46 5.18
C ILE A 218 -3.16 -0.32 5.12
N PHE A 219 -3.25 -1.34 4.29
CA PHE A 219 -4.45 -2.16 4.16
C PHE A 219 -4.73 -2.97 5.43
N ALA A 220 -3.69 -3.45 6.12
CA ALA A 220 -3.84 -4.20 7.36
C ALA A 220 -4.28 -3.32 8.55
N THR A 221 -3.75 -2.09 8.65
CA THR A 221 -3.98 -1.21 9.81
C THR A 221 -5.18 -0.30 9.62
N HIS A 222 -5.47 0.15 8.39
CA HIS A 222 -6.40 1.25 8.17
C HIS A 222 -7.66 0.90 7.39
N VAL A 223 -7.76 -0.26 6.73
CA VAL A 223 -9.01 -0.66 6.05
C VAL A 223 -9.94 -1.37 7.02
N ASP A 224 -11.11 -0.78 7.25
CA ASP A 224 -12.16 -1.42 8.03
C ASP A 224 -12.93 -2.49 7.24
N ASN A 225 -13.46 -3.48 7.97
CA ASN A 225 -14.28 -4.55 7.44
C ASN A 225 -13.61 -5.46 6.40
N LEU A 226 -12.28 -5.45 6.28
CA LEU A 226 -11.54 -6.40 5.45
C LEU A 226 -11.52 -7.78 6.14
N PRO A 227 -12.20 -8.81 5.60
CA PRO A 227 -12.11 -10.15 6.15
C PRO A 227 -10.68 -10.69 6.01
N LYS A 228 -10.21 -11.48 6.99
CA LYS A 228 -8.88 -12.16 6.93
C LYS A 228 -8.66 -12.97 5.64
N LYS A 229 -9.74 -13.44 5.02
CA LYS A 229 -9.68 -14.11 3.72
C LYS A 229 -9.26 -13.15 2.60
N HIS A 230 -9.69 -11.89 2.66
CA HIS A 230 -9.39 -10.87 1.67
C HIS A 230 -8.02 -10.22 1.88
N GLU A 231 -7.48 -10.23 3.10
CA GLU A 231 -6.06 -9.91 3.37
C GLU A 231 -5.13 -10.90 2.64
N LYS A 232 -5.42 -12.21 2.75
CA LYS A 232 -4.70 -13.23 1.94
C LYS A 232 -4.93 -13.06 0.45
N LEU A 233 -6.10 -12.57 0.03
CA LEU A 233 -6.34 -12.24 -1.37
C LEU A 233 -5.55 -11.01 -1.77
N PHE A 234 -5.38 -9.99 -0.93
CA PHE A 234 -4.56 -8.81 -1.22
C PHE A 234 -3.10 -9.19 -1.44
N THR A 235 -2.49 -9.96 -0.53
CA THR A 235 -1.12 -10.48 -0.73
C THR A 235 -1.03 -11.32 -2.00
N LYS A 236 -2.09 -12.08 -2.29
CA LYS A 236 -2.19 -12.84 -3.52
C LYS A 236 -2.36 -11.95 -4.74
N SER A 237 -3.13 -10.86 -4.72
CA SER A 237 -3.29 -9.87 -5.79
C SER A 237 -1.98 -9.12 -6.06
N LEU A 238 -1.26 -8.77 -5.00
CA LEU A 238 0.10 -8.23 -5.06
C LEU A 238 1.07 -9.16 -5.83
N SER A 239 0.74 -10.46 -5.89
CA SER A 239 1.52 -11.54 -6.52
C SER A 239 0.92 -12.12 -7.81
N GLU A 240 -0.41 -12.13 -7.96
CA GLU A 240 -1.19 -12.67 -9.09
C GLU A 240 -1.19 -11.70 -10.27
N GLU A 241 -0.05 -11.01 -10.36
CA GLU A 241 0.27 -9.88 -11.18
C GLU A 241 -0.47 -8.65 -10.66
N ASP A 242 0.05 -7.99 -9.62
CA ASP A 242 -0.17 -6.56 -9.43
C ASP A 242 0.88 -5.86 -10.29
N PHE A 243 0.52 -5.61 -11.54
CA PHE A 243 -0.90 -5.46 -11.95
C PHE A 243 -1.17 -5.87 -13.38
N LYS A 244 -1.09 -7.19 -13.61
CA LYS A 244 -1.37 -8.00 -14.79
C LYS A 244 -0.35 -7.79 -15.91
N SER A 245 0.84 -8.42 -15.72
CA SER A 245 1.99 -8.60 -16.64
C SER A 245 3.03 -7.49 -16.90
N LYS A 246 2.97 -6.28 -16.32
CA LYS A 246 3.88 -5.18 -16.75
C LYS A 246 4.97 -4.71 -15.81
N ILE A 247 4.94 -4.95 -14.49
CA ILE A 247 6.06 -4.48 -13.63
C ILE A 247 7.38 -5.21 -13.97
N PRO A 248 7.45 -6.56 -13.98
CA PRO A 248 8.71 -7.24 -14.28
C PRO A 248 9.21 -6.94 -15.70
N GLU A 249 8.29 -6.77 -16.65
CA GLU A 249 8.63 -6.36 -18.01
C GLU A 249 9.14 -4.92 -18.06
N LYS A 250 8.52 -3.97 -17.34
CA LYS A 250 9.00 -2.59 -17.22
C LYS A 250 10.39 -2.54 -16.59
N VAL A 251 10.63 -3.29 -15.50
CA VAL A 251 11.96 -3.42 -14.88
C VAL A 251 12.99 -3.89 -15.90
N ARG A 252 12.67 -4.92 -16.68
CA ARG A 252 13.51 -5.40 -17.79
C ARG A 252 13.72 -4.31 -18.85
N CYS A 253 12.66 -3.61 -19.26
CA CYS A 253 12.72 -2.57 -20.28
C CYS A 253 13.60 -1.37 -19.89
N VAL A 254 13.60 -0.97 -18.62
CA VAL A 254 14.49 0.11 -18.11
C VAL A 254 15.94 -0.21 -18.48
N PHE A 255 16.36 -1.47 -18.37
CA PHE A 255 17.66 -1.87 -18.88
C PHE A 255 17.66 -1.92 -20.43
N HIS A 256 16.89 -2.82 -21.05
CA HIS A 256 17.11 -3.14 -22.47
C HIS A 256 16.87 -2.01 -23.48
N PHE A 257 16.05 -1.00 -23.17
CA PHE A 257 15.74 0.09 -24.09
C PHE A 257 16.52 1.38 -23.86
N ALA A 258 17.37 1.44 -22.83
CA ALA A 258 18.29 2.55 -22.65
C ALA A 258 19.32 2.64 -23.81
N ASN A 259 19.58 3.85 -24.29
CA ASN A 259 20.64 4.11 -25.28
C ASN A 259 22.01 4.05 -24.61
N LYS A 260 22.61 2.86 -24.62
CA LYS A 260 23.88 2.57 -23.93
C LYS A 260 25.08 3.21 -24.62
N LEU A 261 26.04 3.66 -23.81
CA LEU A 261 27.28 4.31 -24.27
C LEU A 261 28.33 3.30 -24.75
N ASP A 262 28.36 2.11 -24.15
CA ASP A 262 29.31 1.06 -24.49
C ASP A 262 28.98 0.42 -25.86
N GLU A 263 30.02 0.15 -26.66
CA GLU A 263 29.92 -0.61 -27.92
C GLU A 263 29.29 -1.99 -27.68
N ASP A 264 29.55 -2.57 -26.51
CA ASP A 264 29.00 -3.85 -26.05
C ASP A 264 27.62 -3.73 -25.39
N ARG A 265 27.13 -2.50 -25.15
CA ARG A 265 25.82 -2.24 -24.55
C ARG A 265 25.63 -2.94 -23.19
N LYS A 266 26.56 -2.80 -22.23
CA LYS A 266 26.47 -3.50 -20.94
C LYS A 266 26.13 -2.65 -19.72
N THR A 267 26.33 -1.33 -19.75
CA THR A 267 26.28 -0.51 -18.53
C THR A 267 25.62 0.87 -18.76
N TYR A 268 25.12 1.53 -17.69
CA TYR A 268 24.54 2.90 -17.71
C TYR A 268 25.16 3.86 -16.72
N ASP A 269 25.42 5.08 -17.17
CA ASP A 269 25.57 6.19 -16.22
C ASP A 269 24.23 6.56 -15.57
N TRP A 270 24.31 7.36 -14.50
CA TRP A 270 23.14 7.86 -13.78
C TRP A 270 22.11 8.54 -14.70
N GLU A 271 22.54 9.37 -15.65
CA GLU A 271 21.63 10.15 -16.50
C GLU A 271 20.83 9.25 -17.45
N LEU A 272 21.47 8.24 -18.05
CA LEU A 272 20.80 7.27 -18.91
C LEU A 272 19.85 6.39 -18.13
N PHE A 273 20.26 5.91 -16.95
CA PHE A 273 19.40 5.12 -16.08
C PHE A 273 18.15 5.91 -15.66
N GLU A 274 18.32 7.15 -15.21
CA GLU A 274 17.21 8.03 -14.82
C GLU A 274 16.25 8.28 -15.99
N ASN A 275 16.78 8.57 -17.18
CA ASN A 275 15.95 8.82 -18.36
C ASN A 275 15.21 7.56 -18.81
N SER A 276 15.87 6.40 -18.82
CA SER A 276 15.24 5.13 -19.19
C SER A 276 14.15 4.73 -18.19
N GLN A 277 14.41 4.91 -16.89
CA GLN A 277 13.43 4.69 -15.84
C GLN A 277 12.18 5.55 -16.05
N LYS A 278 12.33 6.84 -16.37
CA LYS A 278 11.20 7.74 -16.63
C LYS A 278 10.38 7.34 -17.85
N VAL A 279 11.02 6.86 -18.91
CA VAL A 279 10.33 6.47 -20.15
C VAL A 279 9.61 5.14 -19.99
N GLU A 280 10.31 4.13 -19.48
CA GLU A 280 9.81 2.75 -19.45
C GLU A 280 8.95 2.48 -18.20
N PHE A 281 9.32 3.09 -17.08
CA PHE A 281 8.67 2.89 -15.78
C PHE A 281 8.29 4.20 -15.05
N PRO A 282 7.45 5.07 -15.66
CA PRO A 282 7.08 6.37 -15.08
C PRO A 282 6.35 6.27 -13.73
N GLU A 283 5.58 5.20 -13.52
CA GLU A 283 4.81 4.99 -12.27
C GLU A 283 5.65 4.47 -11.08
N LEU A 284 6.97 4.25 -11.23
CA LEU A 284 7.82 3.69 -10.18
C LEU A 284 7.68 4.41 -8.83
N HIS A 285 7.61 5.74 -8.84
CA HIS A 285 7.50 6.55 -7.63
C HIS A 285 6.08 6.63 -7.05
N ASN A 286 5.07 6.11 -7.76
CA ASN A 286 3.67 6.17 -7.38
C ASN A 286 3.01 4.79 -7.35
N LEU A 287 3.78 3.71 -7.11
CA LEU A 287 3.23 2.35 -7.11
C LEU A 287 2.20 2.15 -6.02
N LEU A 288 2.27 2.89 -4.90
CA LEU A 288 1.24 2.86 -3.86
C LEU A 288 -0.16 3.12 -4.45
N ALA A 289 -0.31 4.13 -5.33
CA ALA A 289 -1.60 4.46 -5.95
C ALA A 289 -2.01 3.38 -6.95
N VAL A 290 -1.04 2.79 -7.66
CA VAL A 290 -1.31 1.70 -8.60
C VAL A 290 -1.78 0.43 -7.86
N TYR A 291 -1.14 0.06 -6.75
CA TYR A 291 -1.55 -1.09 -5.91
C TYR A 291 -2.94 -0.86 -5.32
N ALA A 292 -3.21 0.32 -4.77
CA ALA A 292 -4.50 0.65 -4.17
C ALA A 292 -5.64 0.56 -5.21
N LYS A 293 -5.43 1.12 -6.41
CA LYS A 293 -6.40 1.05 -7.51
C LYS A 293 -6.59 -0.37 -8.03
N GLY A 294 -5.49 -1.09 -8.29
CA GLY A 294 -5.54 -2.47 -8.81
C GLY A 294 -6.35 -3.39 -7.91
N PHE A 295 -6.14 -3.28 -6.59
CA PHE A 295 -6.90 -4.05 -5.63
C PHE A 295 -8.38 -3.65 -5.58
N TYR A 296 -8.70 -2.35 -5.62
CA TYR A 296 -10.10 -1.90 -5.71
C TYR A 296 -10.81 -2.52 -6.92
N ASP A 297 -10.21 -2.44 -8.11
CA ASP A 297 -10.77 -2.93 -9.36
C ASP A 297 -11.03 -4.45 -9.31
N GLU A 298 -10.12 -5.23 -8.71
CA GLU A 298 -10.31 -6.67 -8.54
C GLU A 298 -11.48 -6.99 -7.61
N ARG A 299 -11.56 -6.30 -6.47
CA ARG A 299 -12.66 -6.49 -5.49
C ARG A 299 -13.99 -6.09 -6.09
N PHE A 300 -14.04 -4.98 -6.85
CA PHE A 300 -15.23 -4.55 -7.58
C PHE A 300 -15.69 -5.63 -8.57
N THR A 301 -14.78 -6.11 -9.43
CA THR A 301 -15.05 -7.17 -10.41
C THR A 301 -15.54 -8.47 -9.74
N PHE A 302 -15.00 -8.81 -8.57
CA PHE A 302 -15.44 -9.97 -7.80
C PHE A 302 -16.92 -9.83 -7.37
N TYR A 303 -17.31 -8.64 -6.89
CA TYR A 303 -18.69 -8.38 -6.48
C TYR A 303 -19.65 -8.34 -7.67
N GLU A 304 -19.25 -7.77 -8.82
CA GLU A 304 -20.03 -7.83 -10.06
C GLU A 304 -20.34 -9.27 -10.48
N ARG A 305 -19.30 -10.12 -10.57
CA ARG A 305 -19.47 -11.54 -10.91
C ARG A 305 -20.36 -12.28 -9.92
N LYS A 306 -20.28 -11.92 -8.63
CA LYS A 306 -21.11 -12.53 -7.58
C LYS A 306 -22.57 -12.11 -7.71
N GLN A 307 -22.84 -10.85 -8.05
CA GLN A 307 -24.18 -10.33 -8.28
C GLN A 307 -24.81 -10.92 -9.55
N GLU A 308 -24.04 -11.01 -10.63
CA GLU A 308 -24.46 -11.64 -11.89
C GLU A 308 -24.89 -13.10 -11.65
N LYS A 309 -24.05 -13.90 -10.98
CA LYS A 309 -24.37 -15.29 -10.62
C LYS A 309 -25.66 -15.42 -9.80
N ARG A 310 -25.89 -14.50 -8.85
CA ARG A 310 -27.13 -14.46 -8.06
C ARG A 310 -28.34 -14.11 -8.92
N SER A 311 -28.21 -13.12 -9.80
CA SER A 311 -29.26 -12.71 -10.74
C SER A 311 -29.66 -13.87 -11.65
N THR A 312 -28.68 -14.54 -12.27
CA THR A 312 -28.91 -15.71 -13.13
C THR A 312 -29.59 -16.84 -12.38
N ARG A 313 -29.16 -17.15 -11.14
CA ARG A 313 -29.79 -18.18 -10.30
C ARG A 313 -31.25 -17.82 -9.96
N ASN A 314 -31.52 -16.56 -9.62
CA ASN A 314 -32.87 -16.11 -9.29
C ASN A 314 -33.78 -16.15 -10.52
N LYS A 315 -33.29 -15.72 -11.69
CA LYS A 315 -34.02 -15.83 -12.97
C LYS A 315 -34.33 -17.30 -13.31
N GLY A 316 -33.36 -18.20 -13.13
CA GLY A 316 -33.55 -19.64 -13.34
C GLY A 316 -34.59 -20.24 -12.39
N LEU A 317 -34.58 -19.85 -11.11
CA LEU A 317 -35.56 -20.32 -10.12
C LEU A 317 -36.97 -19.78 -10.40
N LEU A 318 -37.09 -18.52 -10.84
CA LEU A 318 -38.36 -17.94 -11.28
C LEU A 318 -38.92 -18.65 -12.52
N LEU A 319 -38.06 -18.95 -13.50
CA LEU A 319 -38.45 -19.71 -14.69
C LEU A 319 -38.96 -21.11 -14.31
N ALA A 320 -38.23 -21.83 -13.45
CA ALA A 320 -38.64 -23.14 -12.98
C ALA A 320 -39.97 -23.10 -12.21
N ALA A 321 -40.18 -22.09 -11.36
CA ALA A 321 -41.44 -21.89 -10.66
C ALA A 321 -42.60 -21.57 -11.62
N ALA A 322 -42.36 -20.73 -12.64
CA ALA A 322 -43.35 -20.38 -13.64
C ALA A 322 -43.78 -21.61 -14.48
N ILE A 323 -42.81 -22.45 -14.89
CA ILE A 323 -43.08 -23.72 -15.57
C ILE A 323 -43.91 -24.64 -14.66
N GLY A 324 -43.49 -24.84 -13.40
CA GLY A 324 -44.21 -25.71 -12.47
C GLY A 324 -45.63 -25.25 -12.17
N VAL A 325 -45.87 -23.94 -12.05
CA VAL A 325 -47.24 -23.39 -11.92
C VAL A 325 -48.03 -23.57 -13.22
N GLY A 326 -47.41 -23.35 -14.37
CA GLY A 326 -48.03 -23.58 -15.68
C GLY A 326 -48.47 -25.03 -15.87
N ASP A 327 -47.59 -25.98 -15.57
CA ASP A 327 -47.88 -27.42 -15.64
C ASP A 327 -48.99 -27.82 -14.65
N TYR A 328 -48.97 -27.28 -13.43
CA TYR A 328 -50.03 -27.52 -12.45
C TYR A 328 -51.39 -27.01 -12.94
N VAL A 329 -51.45 -25.78 -13.46
CA VAL A 329 -52.70 -25.21 -14.00
C VAL A 329 -53.20 -26.02 -15.21
N ALA A 330 -52.30 -26.43 -16.10
CA ALA A 330 -52.63 -27.26 -17.26
C ALA A 330 -53.10 -28.68 -16.87
N ALA A 331 -52.65 -29.22 -15.74
CA ALA A 331 -53.07 -30.53 -15.25
C ALA A 331 -54.40 -30.50 -14.46
N VAL A 332 -54.83 -29.33 -14.00
CA VAL A 332 -56.04 -29.13 -13.17
C VAL A 332 -57.25 -28.68 -13.99
N ILE A 333 -57.03 -28.11 -15.18
CA ILE A 333 -58.07 -27.72 -16.15
C ILE A 333 -58.35 -28.88 -17.10
#